data_AF-A0A378KB50-F1
#
_entry.id   AF-A0A378KB50-F1
#
_cell.length_a   1.000
_cell.length_b   1.000
_cell.length_c   1.000
_cell.angle_alpha   90.00
_cell.angle_beta   90.00
_cell.angle_gamma   90.00
#
_symmetry.space_group_name_H-M   'P 1'
#
loop_
_entity.id
_entity.type
_entity.pdbx_description
1 polymer ?
#
loop_
_entity_poly.entity_id
_entity_poly.type
_entity_poly.pdbx_seq_one_letter_code
_entity_poly.pdbx_strand_id
1 'polypeptide(L)'
;MYEAKLLELFEGDKVMWTRNFKAHEIRNGQCATLVAINKDALHFVTKEGRSLTLEKTHPALNHLDYSYVLTNYKVQGKDAPFGVGLMESFHRFGTTLNNFYVQISRAIHGMILVTDNKEKLIEAIEKNASL
;
A
#
# COMPACT_ATOMS: atom_id res chain seq x y z
N MET A 1 -6.39 -18.45 1.42
CA MET A 1 -6.15 -18.64 2.87
C MET A 1 -5.99 -17.26 3.49
N TYR A 2 -6.61 -17.00 4.63
CA TYR A 2 -6.47 -15.73 5.36
C TYR A 2 -5.72 -16.00 6.67
N GLU A 3 -4.94 -15.02 7.12
CA GLU A 3 -4.22 -15.06 8.40
C GLU A 3 -4.73 -13.92 9.27
N ALA A 4 -5.18 -14.21 10.49
CA ALA A 4 -5.62 -13.20 11.43
C ALA A 4 -4.41 -12.48 12.03
N LYS A 5 -4.44 -11.15 12.03
CA LYS A 5 -3.41 -10.30 12.63
C LYS A 5 -4.09 -9.22 13.46
N LEU A 6 -3.47 -8.86 14.59
CA LEU A 6 -3.90 -7.71 15.37
C LEU A 6 -3.51 -6.44 14.62
N LEU A 7 -4.48 -5.54 14.43
CA LEU A 7 -4.28 -4.21 13.87
C LEU A 7 -4.82 -3.21 14.89
N GLU A 8 -3.94 -2.56 15.62
CA GLU A 8 -4.30 -1.44 16.50
C GLU A 8 -4.63 -0.23 15.63
N LEU A 9 -5.60 0.59 16.03
CA LEU A 9 -6.03 1.74 15.22
C LEU A 9 -6.16 2.97 16.09
N PHE A 10 -5.58 4.06 15.62
CA PHE A 10 -5.64 5.38 16.22
C PHE A 10 -6.19 6.40 15.23
N GLU A 11 -6.81 7.46 15.75
CA GLU A 11 -7.20 8.59 14.92
C GLU A 11 -5.97 9.19 14.22
N GLY A 12 -6.12 9.50 12.94
CA GLY A 12 -5.03 9.90 12.04
C GLY A 12 -4.44 8.75 11.23
N ASP A 13 -4.74 7.49 11.56
CA ASP A 13 -4.12 6.36 10.88
C ASP A 13 -4.51 6.26 9.40
N LYS A 14 -3.50 5.99 8.56
CA LYS A 14 -3.70 5.71 7.15
C LYS A 14 -3.89 4.22 6.94
N VAL A 15 -5.05 3.85 6.41
CA VAL A 15 -5.47 2.47 6.25
C VAL A 15 -5.86 2.17 4.81
N MET A 16 -5.93 0.89 4.48
CA MET A 16 -6.35 0.41 3.18
C MET A 16 -7.07 -0.92 3.29
N TRP A 17 -8.15 -1.06 2.55
CA TRP A 17 -8.87 -2.33 2.47
C TRP A 17 -8.15 -3.34 1.59
N THR A 18 -8.09 -4.59 2.05
CA THR A 18 -7.48 -5.72 1.34
C THR A 18 -8.48 -6.56 0.56
N ARG A 19 -9.76 -6.17 0.59
CA ARG A 19 -10.87 -6.86 -0.10
C ARG A 19 -11.95 -5.87 -0.56
N ASN A 20 -12.71 -6.26 -1.59
CA ASN A 20 -13.87 -5.50 -2.07
C ASN A 20 -15.11 -5.72 -1.17
N PHE A 21 -15.83 -4.64 -0.86
CA PHE A 21 -17.16 -4.68 -0.25
C PHE A 21 -18.13 -3.81 -1.05
N LYS A 22 -18.76 -4.43 -2.06
CA LYS A 22 -19.59 -3.73 -3.06
C LYS A 22 -20.73 -2.90 -2.45
N ALA A 23 -21.40 -3.41 -1.41
CA ALA A 23 -22.52 -2.72 -0.76
C ALA A 23 -22.13 -1.36 -0.14
N HIS A 24 -20.84 -1.17 0.17
CA HIS A 24 -20.30 0.05 0.77
C HIS A 24 -19.38 0.80 -0.19
N GLU A 25 -19.33 0.34 -1.46
CA GLU A 25 -18.46 0.86 -2.51
C GLU A 25 -16.97 0.87 -2.14
N ILE A 26 -16.57 -0.04 -1.25
CA ILE A 26 -15.18 -0.19 -0.83
C ILE A 26 -14.45 -1.09 -1.83
N ARG A 27 -13.34 -0.59 -2.38
CA ARG A 27 -12.50 -1.33 -3.33
C ARG A 27 -11.24 -1.87 -2.62
N ASN A 28 -10.77 -3.03 -3.07
CA ASN A 28 -9.46 -3.53 -2.69
C ASN A 28 -8.39 -2.52 -3.12
N GLY A 29 -7.49 -2.18 -2.19
CA GLY A 29 -6.47 -1.18 -2.39
C GLY A 29 -6.96 0.25 -2.16
N GLN A 30 -8.23 0.50 -1.84
CA GLN A 30 -8.70 1.85 -1.52
C GLN A 30 -8.07 2.33 -0.20
N CYS A 31 -7.46 3.50 -0.22
CA CYS A 31 -6.83 4.11 0.96
C CYS A 31 -7.77 5.13 1.61
N ALA A 32 -7.74 5.21 2.93
CA ALA A 32 -8.44 6.22 3.71
C ALA A 32 -7.65 6.61 4.96
N THR A 33 -8.06 7.71 5.58
CA THR A 33 -7.57 8.13 6.90
C THR A 33 -8.68 7.89 7.91
N LEU A 34 -8.38 7.22 9.03
CA LEU A 34 -9.27 7.10 10.17
C LEU A 34 -9.32 8.45 10.87
N VAL A 35 -10.46 9.13 10.85
CA VAL A 35 -10.61 10.50 11.37
C VAL A 35 -11.28 10.57 12.73
N ALA A 36 -12.03 9.54 13.12
CA ALA A 36 -12.64 9.45 14.45
C ALA A 36 -12.94 8.00 14.84
N ILE A 37 -12.79 7.69 16.13
CA ILE A 37 -13.20 6.42 16.72
C ILE A 37 -14.26 6.68 17.78
N ASN A 38 -15.50 6.29 17.49
CA ASN A 38 -16.61 6.41 18.42
C ASN A 38 -16.84 5.09 19.18
N LYS A 39 -17.82 5.10 20.09
CA LYS A 39 -18.19 3.92 20.89
C LYS A 39 -18.50 2.71 20.01
N ASP A 40 -19.30 2.91 18.97
CA ASP A 40 -19.86 1.82 18.16
C ASP A 40 -19.34 1.79 16.70
N ALA A 41 -18.65 2.84 16.24
CA ALA A 41 -18.25 2.98 14.84
C ALA A 41 -16.88 3.65 14.66
N LEU A 42 -16.27 3.41 13.51
CA LEU A 42 -15.07 4.06 13.00
C LEU A 42 -15.44 4.94 11.80
N HIS A 43 -14.84 6.12 11.73
CA HIS A 43 -15.09 7.09 10.66
C HIS A 43 -13.83 7.30 9.84
N PHE A 44 -13.95 7.15 8.52
CA PHE A 44 -12.85 7.26 7.58
C PHE A 44 -13.13 8.34 6.54
N VAL A 45 -12.08 8.97 6.05
CA VAL A 45 -12.12 9.88 4.89
C VAL A 45 -11.15 9.37 3.84
N THR A 46 -11.65 9.09 2.63
CA THR A 46 -10.81 8.65 1.50
C THR A 46 -9.95 9.80 0.98
N LYS A 47 -8.93 9.49 0.16
CA LYS A 47 -8.11 10.54 -0.47
C LYS A 47 -8.93 11.50 -1.35
N GLU A 48 -10.04 11.02 -1.88
CA GLU A 48 -10.97 11.79 -2.71
C GLU A 48 -11.97 12.61 -1.88
N GLY A 49 -11.84 12.61 -0.54
CA GLY A 49 -12.69 13.39 0.37
C GLY A 49 -14.02 12.72 0.72
N ARG A 50 -14.25 11.46 0.32
CA ARG A 50 -15.47 10.73 0.66
C ARG A 50 -15.43 10.26 2.12
N SER A 51 -16.48 10.55 2.87
CA SER A 51 -16.68 9.99 4.21
C SER A 51 -17.24 8.56 4.14
N LEU A 52 -16.73 7.69 5.01
CA LEU A 52 -17.17 6.32 5.19
C LEU A 52 -17.27 6.02 6.69
N THR A 53 -18.42 5.55 7.15
CA THR A 53 -18.62 5.12 8.53
C THR A 53 -18.84 3.62 8.55
N LEU A 54 -18.10 2.89 9.40
CA LEU A 54 -18.25 1.45 9.60
C LEU A 54 -18.49 1.15 11.07
N GLU A 55 -19.52 0.38 11.37
CA GLU A 55 -19.71 -0.19 12.72
C GLU A 55 -18.52 -1.09 13.09
N LYS A 56 -18.18 -1.17 14.38
CA LYS A 56 -17.05 -1.98 14.87
C LYS A 56 -17.19 -3.47 14.57
N THR A 57 -18.41 -3.95 14.36
CA THR A 57 -18.74 -5.33 13.99
C THR A 57 -18.70 -5.58 12.48
N HIS A 58 -18.52 -4.52 11.67
CA HIS A 58 -18.63 -4.63 10.23
C HIS A 58 -17.47 -5.47 9.65
N PRO A 59 -17.75 -6.47 8.79
CA PRO A 59 -16.73 -7.41 8.30
C PRO A 59 -15.62 -6.76 7.46
N ALA A 60 -15.84 -5.55 6.94
CA ALA A 60 -14.77 -4.81 6.25
C ALA A 60 -13.61 -4.42 7.16
N LEU A 61 -13.81 -4.33 8.48
CA LEU A 61 -12.73 -4.08 9.43
C LEU A 61 -11.80 -5.29 9.60
N ASN A 62 -12.27 -6.51 9.30
CA ASN A 62 -11.43 -7.72 9.29
C ASN A 62 -10.53 -7.80 8.05
N HIS A 63 -10.70 -6.90 7.10
CA HIS A 63 -9.96 -6.85 5.83
C HIS A 63 -9.32 -5.48 5.65
N LEU A 64 -8.73 -4.96 6.72
CA LEU A 64 -8.05 -3.68 6.79
C LEU A 64 -6.57 -3.90 7.12
N ASP A 65 -5.72 -3.02 6.59
CA ASP A 65 -4.28 -2.99 6.87
C ASP A 65 -3.82 -1.53 6.86
N TYR A 66 -2.64 -1.24 7.39
CA TYR A 66 -2.04 0.09 7.26
C TYR A 66 -1.69 0.40 5.80
N SER A 67 -1.71 1.68 5.46
CA SER A 67 -1.37 2.17 4.11
C SER A 67 -0.21 3.16 4.10
N TYR A 68 0.68 3.09 5.09
CA TYR A 68 1.91 3.89 5.15
C TYR A 68 2.95 3.41 4.13
N VAL A 69 3.07 2.09 4.00
CA VAL A 69 3.96 1.43 3.04
C VAL A 69 3.13 0.50 2.18
N LEU A 70 3.34 0.57 0.87
CA LEU A 70 2.61 -0.23 -0.10
C LEU A 70 3.60 -1.05 -0.93
N THR A 71 3.22 -2.29 -1.23
CA THR A 71 3.97 -3.11 -2.18
C THR A 71 3.81 -2.58 -3.60
N ASN A 72 4.75 -2.87 -4.49
CA ASN A 72 4.73 -2.39 -5.89
C ASN A 72 3.40 -2.67 -6.60
N TYR A 73 2.85 -3.87 -6.39
CA TYR A 73 1.56 -4.26 -6.94
C TYR A 73 0.40 -3.40 -6.42
N LYS A 74 0.43 -2.98 -5.15
CA LYS A 74 -0.63 -2.16 -4.54
C LYS A 74 -0.51 -0.66 -4.84
N VAL A 75 0.66 -0.21 -5.31
CA VAL A 75 0.87 1.17 -5.80
C VAL A 75 0.48 1.32 -7.27
N GLN A 76 0.34 0.22 -8.03
CA GLN A 76 0.01 0.31 -9.45
C GLN A 76 -1.28 1.12 -9.71
N GLY A 77 -1.18 2.14 -10.55
CA GLY A 77 -2.28 3.08 -10.83
C GLY A 77 -2.49 4.17 -9.77
N LYS A 78 -1.58 4.30 -8.80
CA LYS A 78 -1.55 5.39 -7.82
C LYS A 78 -0.27 6.19 -7.99
N ASP A 79 -0.40 7.49 -8.21
CA ASP A 79 0.74 8.38 -8.32
C ASP A 79 0.91 9.21 -7.04
N ALA A 80 2.14 9.59 -6.76
CA ALA A 80 2.49 10.48 -5.67
C ALA A 80 3.48 11.56 -6.15
N PRO A 81 3.43 12.79 -5.64
CA PRO A 81 4.42 13.82 -5.96
C PRO A 81 5.85 13.34 -5.71
N PHE A 82 6.09 12.68 -4.58
CA PHE A 82 7.37 12.10 -4.20
C PHE A 82 7.19 10.64 -3.77
N GLY A 83 8.18 9.80 -4.08
CA GLY A 83 8.19 8.38 -3.71
C GLY A 83 9.47 7.98 -2.97
N VAL A 84 9.32 7.01 -2.07
CA VAL A 84 10.45 6.29 -1.47
C VAL A 84 10.22 4.81 -1.72
N GLY A 85 11.14 4.16 -2.43
CA GLY A 85 11.11 2.74 -2.73
C GLY A 85 12.21 2.01 -1.97
N LEU A 86 11.94 0.76 -1.63
CA LEU A 86 12.93 -0.18 -1.14
C LEU A 86 13.08 -1.32 -2.15
N MET A 87 14.32 -1.63 -2.51
CA MET A 87 14.63 -2.74 -3.40
C MET A 87 15.96 -3.36 -2.99
N GLU A 88 15.91 -4.62 -2.57
CA GLU A 88 17.06 -5.33 -2.01
C GLU A 88 17.66 -6.26 -3.07
N SER A 89 18.98 -6.23 -3.21
CA SER A 89 19.71 -6.95 -4.26
C SER A 89 19.52 -8.47 -4.21
N PHE A 90 19.26 -9.02 -3.02
CA PHE A 90 19.13 -10.46 -2.79
C PHE A 90 17.71 -11.01 -3.06
N HIS A 91 16.69 -10.15 -3.25
CA HIS A 91 15.31 -10.58 -3.54
C HIS A 91 15.13 -10.93 -5.02
N ARG A 92 15.57 -12.12 -5.43
CA ARG A 92 15.55 -12.56 -6.85
C ARG A 92 14.26 -12.25 -7.63
N PHE A 93 13.08 -12.47 -7.05
CA PHE A 93 11.79 -12.20 -7.72
C PHE A 93 11.27 -10.77 -7.54
N GLY A 94 11.79 -10.04 -6.54
CA GLY A 94 11.52 -8.61 -6.36
C GLY A 94 12.40 -7.75 -7.26
N THR A 95 13.59 -8.26 -7.60
CA THR A 95 14.67 -7.52 -8.24
C THR A 95 14.71 -7.76 -9.75
N THR A 96 13.66 -7.32 -10.43
CA THR A 96 13.53 -7.35 -11.89
C THR A 96 13.42 -5.94 -12.46
N LEU A 97 13.73 -5.79 -13.76
CA LEU A 97 13.61 -4.52 -14.46
C LEU A 97 12.16 -3.99 -14.44
N ASN A 98 11.18 -4.89 -14.57
CA ASN A 98 9.77 -4.54 -14.51
C ASN A 98 9.36 -3.95 -13.16
N ASN A 99 9.79 -4.58 -12.05
CA ASN A 99 9.48 -4.08 -10.71
C ASN A 99 10.17 -2.74 -10.42
N PHE A 100 11.43 -2.59 -10.85
CA PHE A 100 12.15 -1.32 -10.78
C PHE A 100 11.40 -0.22 -11.55
N TYR A 101 11.03 -0.50 -12.81
CA TYR A 101 10.31 0.45 -13.67
C TYR A 101 8.96 0.86 -13.07
N VAL A 102 8.20 -0.10 -12.55
CA VAL A 102 6.94 0.20 -11.85
C VAL A 102 7.18 1.09 -10.65
N GLN A 103 8.19 0.84 -9.82
CA GLN A 103 8.46 1.70 -8.65
C GLN A 103 8.81 3.14 -9.04
N ILE A 104 9.76 3.32 -9.97
CA ILE A 104 10.26 4.66 -10.32
C ILE A 104 9.21 5.50 -11.07
N SER A 105 8.31 4.86 -11.82
CA SER A 105 7.29 5.55 -12.63
C SER A 105 6.05 6.00 -11.86
N ARG A 106 5.99 5.79 -10.54
CA ARG A 106 4.86 6.24 -9.68
C ARG A 106 5.12 7.59 -9.02
N ALA A 107 6.37 8.03 -8.97
CA ALA A 107 6.74 9.33 -8.43
C ALA A 107 6.74 10.38 -9.54
N ILE A 108 5.94 11.43 -9.39
CA ILE A 108 5.75 12.46 -10.42
C ILE A 108 6.93 13.44 -10.44
N HIS A 109 7.42 13.88 -9.27
CA HIS A 109 8.48 14.89 -9.16
C HIS A 109 9.83 14.31 -8.75
N GLY A 110 9.86 13.25 -7.94
CA GLY A 110 11.12 12.66 -7.52
C GLY A 110 10.98 11.38 -6.72
N MET A 111 11.94 10.48 -6.88
CA MET A 111 11.98 9.17 -6.24
C MET A 111 13.32 8.99 -5.50
N ILE A 112 13.27 8.46 -4.29
CA ILE A 112 14.44 7.93 -3.58
C ILE A 112 14.31 6.40 -3.59
N LEU A 113 15.33 5.72 -4.11
CA LEU A 113 15.43 4.27 -4.02
C LEU A 113 16.46 3.89 -2.96
N VAL A 114 16.01 3.19 -1.93
CA VAL A 114 16.84 2.64 -0.87
C VAL A 114 17.17 1.19 -1.22
N THR A 115 18.44 0.80 -1.07
CA THR A 115 18.93 -0.55 -1.34
C THR A 115 20.04 -0.91 -0.35
N ASP A 116 20.25 -2.22 -0.16
CA ASP A 116 21.33 -2.77 0.66
C ASP A 116 22.71 -2.54 0.02
N ASN A 117 22.79 -2.66 -1.31
CA ASN A 117 24.02 -2.42 -2.07
C ASN A 117 23.69 -2.06 -3.52
N LYS A 118 24.15 -0.89 -3.97
CA LYS A 118 23.83 -0.34 -5.29
C LYS A 118 24.37 -1.21 -6.43
N GLU A 119 25.62 -1.63 -6.35
CA GLU A 119 26.30 -2.39 -7.41
C GLU A 119 25.62 -3.76 -7.59
N LYS A 120 25.36 -4.47 -6.50
CA LYS A 120 24.66 -5.76 -6.52
C LYS A 120 23.22 -5.64 -7.02
N LEU A 121 22.52 -4.55 -6.68
CA LEU A 121 21.17 -4.32 -7.17
C LEU A 121 21.15 -4.19 -8.70
N ILE A 122 22.09 -3.42 -9.27
CA ILE A 122 22.22 -3.24 -10.72
C ILE A 122 22.49 -4.60 -11.39
N GLU A 123 23.48 -5.36 -10.89
CA GLU A 123 23.79 -6.69 -11.42
C GLU A 123 22.59 -7.64 -11.36
N ALA A 124 21.81 -7.59 -10.28
CA ALA A 124 20.64 -8.44 -10.11
C ALA A 124 19.51 -8.05 -11.08
N ILE A 125 19.26 -6.76 -11.28
CA ILE A 125 18.28 -6.26 -12.26
C ILE A 125 18.67 -6.69 -13.69
N GLU A 126 19.94 -6.55 -14.05
CA GLU A 126 20.46 -6.95 -15.37
C GLU A 126 20.32 -8.46 -15.60
N LYS A 127 20.68 -9.28 -14.61
CA LYS A 127 20.53 -10.74 -14.68
C LYS A 127 19.08 -11.20 -14.79
N ASN A 128 18.15 -10.43 -14.24
CA ASN A 128 16.72 -10.75 -14.20
C ASN A 128 15.90 -9.95 -15.22
N ALA A 129 16.53 -9.30 -16.22
CA ALA A 129 15.83 -8.42 -17.16
C ALA A 129 14.76 -9.13 -18.02
N SER A 130 14.86 -10.45 -18.17
CA SER A 130 13.94 -11.30 -18.93
C SER A 130 12.90 -12.04 -18.08
N LEU A 131 12.87 -11.82 -16.76
CA LEU A 131 11.85 -12.33 -15.83
C LEU A 131 10.71 -11.33 -15.65
#